data_AF-W1Y9E2-F1
#
_entry.id   AF-W1Y9E2-F1
#
_cell.length_a   1.000
_cell.length_b   1.000
_cell.length_c   1.000
_cell.angle_alpha   90.00
_cell.angle_beta   90.00
_cell.angle_gamma   90.00
#
_symmetry.space_group_name_H-M   'P 1'
#
loop_
_entity.id
_entity.type
_entity.pdbx_description
1 polymer ?
#
loop_
_entity_poly.entity_id
_entity_poly.type
_entity_poly.pdbx_seq_one_letter_code
_entity_poly.pdbx_strand_id
1 'polypeptide(L)' 'LSGEVKKFTGEVKRASGKLNNEKFVNSAPEAVVTAEKQKLADWQEKLRATQERLAALEAVQ' A
#
# COMPACT_ATOMS: atom_id res chain seq x y z
N LEU A 1 -11.21 -7.96 8.74
CA LEU A 1 -10.44 -8.22 7.50
C LEU A 1 -10.93 -7.41 6.30
N SER A 2 -12.18 -7.50 5.85
CA SER A 2 -12.65 -6.76 4.65
C SER A 2 -12.54 -5.23 4.78
N GLY A 3 -12.76 -4.68 5.98
CA GLY A 3 -12.54 -3.25 6.28
C GLY A 3 -11.06 -2.85 6.33
N GLU A 4 -10.18 -3.75 6.76
CA GLU A 4 -8.73 -3.53 6.81
C GLU A 4 -8.12 -3.56 5.42
N VAL A 5 -8.55 -4.51 4.57
CA VAL A 5 -8.19 -4.53 3.14
C VAL A 5 -8.55 -3.20 2.49
N LYS A 6 -9.77 -2.67 2.71
CA LYS A 6 -10.15 -1.35 2.17
C LYS A 6 -9.25 -0.21 2.67
N LYS A 7 -8.88 -0.21 3.95
CA LYS A 7 -7.96 0.79 4.52
C LYS A 7 -6.58 0.70 3.86
N PHE A 8 -5.98 -0.49 3.82
CA PHE A 8 -4.65 -0.68 3.25
C PHE A 8 -4.64 -0.43 1.74
N THR A 9 -5.67 -0.83 0.99
CA THR A 9 -5.81 -0.50 -0.43
C THR A 9 -5.84 1.01 -0.66
N GLY A 10 -6.54 1.76 0.20
CA GLY A 10 -6.58 3.21 0.15
C GLY A 10 -5.21 3.85 0.36
N GLU A 11 -4.47 3.38 1.35
CA GLU A 11 -3.10 3.85 1.65
C GLU A 11 -2.12 3.52 0.53
N VAL A 12 -2.12 2.27 0.04
CA VAL A 12 -1.33 1.83 -1.12
C VAL A 12 -1.62 2.71 -2.33
N LYS A 13 -2.90 2.98 -2.63
CA LYS A 13 -3.29 3.80 -3.77
C LYS A 13 -2.80 5.24 -3.64
N ARG A 14 -2.82 5.82 -2.43
CA ARG A 14 -2.29 7.18 -2.19
C ARG A 14 -0.78 7.24 -2.38
N ALA A 15 -0.03 6.31 -1.76
CA ALA A 15 1.43 6.28 -1.85
C ALA A 15 1.89 5.98 -3.29
N SER A 16 1.28 4.98 -3.93
CA SER A 16 1.51 4.64 -5.34
C SER A 16 1.19 5.82 -6.26
N GLY A 17 0.08 6.54 -6.02
CA GLY A 17 -0.28 7.73 -6.79
C GLY A 17 0.76 8.85 -6.70
N LYS A 18 1.34 9.08 -5.52
CA LYS A 18 2.45 10.04 -5.36
C LYS A 18 3.70 9.60 -6.11
N LEU A 19 4.08 8.32 -5.98
CA LEU A 19 5.27 7.77 -6.62
C LEU A 19 5.14 7.59 -8.13
N ASN A 20 3.92 7.47 -8.65
CA ASN A 20 3.64 7.45 -10.08
C ASN A 20 3.62 8.86 -10.69
N ASN A 21 3.53 9.90 -9.86
CA ASN A 21 3.63 11.27 -10.33
C ASN A 21 5.10 11.65 -10.50
N GLU A 22 5.56 11.65 -11.74
CA GLU A 22 6.94 12.00 -12.10
C GLU A 22 7.36 13.37 -11.58
N LYS A 23 6.46 14.36 -11.51
CA LYS A 23 6.77 15.67 -10.91
C LYS A 23 7.07 15.54 -9.42
N PHE A 24 6.33 14.71 -8.70
CA PHE A 24 6.60 14.47 -7.28
C PHE A 24 7.94 13.74 -7.11
N VAL A 25 8.21 12.69 -7.89
CA VAL A 25 9.46 11.94 -7.78
C VAL A 25 10.69 12.78 -8.13
N ASN A 26 10.58 13.66 -9.14
CA ASN A 26 11.69 14.50 -9.57
C ASN A 26 11.84 15.80 -8.75
N SER A 27 10.77 16.32 -8.15
CA SER A 27 10.81 17.59 -7.39
C SER A 27 10.81 17.42 -5.87
N ALA A 28 10.34 16.29 -5.34
CA ALA A 28 10.38 16.05 -3.90
C ALA A 28 11.79 15.60 -3.45
N PRO A 29 12.19 15.91 -2.21
CA PRO A 29 13.45 15.43 -1.66
C PRO A 29 13.51 13.90 -1.69
N GLU A 30 14.71 13.36 -1.96
CA GLU A 30 14.94 11.92 -2.03
C GLU A 30 14.51 11.18 -0.76
N ALA A 31 14.70 11.81 0.41
CA ALA A 31 14.23 11.27 1.69
C ALA A 31 12.69 11.08 1.72
N VAL A 32 11.93 12.00 1.13
CA VAL A 32 10.46 11.92 1.06
C VAL A 32 10.02 10.86 0.07
N VAL A 33 10.67 10.79 -1.10
CA VAL A 33 10.39 9.77 -2.12
C VAL A 33 10.70 8.38 -1.57
N THR A 34 11.83 8.23 -0.89
CA THR A 34 12.24 6.97 -0.25
C THR A 34 11.28 6.57 0.86
N ALA A 35 10.89 7.50 1.73
CA ALA A 35 9.90 7.25 2.76
C ALA A 35 8.54 6.81 2.18
N GLU A 36 8.08 7.43 1.08
CA GLU A 36 6.85 6.98 0.41
C GLU A 36 7.01 5.61 -0.25
N LYS A 37 8.17 5.30 -0.83
CA LYS A 37 8.45 3.94 -1.37
C LYS A 37 8.42 2.89 -0.28
N GLN A 38 9.04 3.16 0.87
CA GLN A 38 9.02 2.26 2.02
C GLN A 38 7.59 2.09 2.55
N LYS A 39 6.85 3.19 2.74
CA LYS A 39 5.43 3.11 3.14
C LYS A 39 4.60 2.31 2.16
N LEU A 40 4.81 2.50 0.85
CA LEU A 40 4.11 1.73 -0.17
C LEU A 40 4.37 0.23 0.01
N ALA A 41 5.63 -0.17 0.17
CA ALA A 41 6.00 -1.56 0.39
C ALA A 41 5.37 -2.13 1.67
N ASP A 42 5.46 -1.41 2.79
CA ASP A 42 4.87 -1.83 4.07
C ASP A 42 3.35 -2.03 3.97
N TRP A 43 2.65 -1.10 3.30
CA TRP A 43 1.21 -1.20 3.11
C TRP A 43 0.81 -2.30 2.14
N GLN A 44 1.61 -2.54 1.09
CA GLN A 44 1.40 -3.65 0.16
C GLN A 44 1.58 -5.00 0.86
N GLU A 45 2.59 -5.14 1.73
CA GLU A 45 2.79 -6.37 2.50
C GLU A 45 1.62 -6.61 3.46
N LYS A 46 1.21 -5.59 4.22
CA LYS A 46 0.04 -5.67 5.10
C LYS A 46 -1.24 -6.00 4.34
N LEU A 47 -1.45 -5.36 3.18
CA LEU A 47 -2.58 -5.67 2.31
C LEU A 47 -2.57 -7.13 1.91
N ARG A 48 -1.43 -7.63 1.39
CA ARG A 48 -1.29 -9.00 0.92
C ARG A 48 -1.55 -10.00 2.04
N ALA A 49 -0.91 -9.84 3.19
CA ALA A 49 -1.12 -10.71 4.35
C ALA A 49 -2.58 -10.70 4.82
N THR A 50 -3.24 -9.54 4.79
CA THR A 50 -4.66 -9.42 5.16
C THR A 50 -5.58 -10.09 4.13
N GLN A 51 -5.27 -9.95 2.84
CA GLN A 51 -6.01 -10.60 1.74
C GLN A 51 -5.83 -12.12 1.77
N GLU A 52 -4.61 -12.61 1.97
CA GLU A 52 -4.31 -14.03 2.13
C GLU A 52 -5.09 -14.63 3.31
N ARG A 53 -5.08 -13.94 4.46
CA ARG A 53 -5.85 -14.37 5.64
C ARG A 53 -7.36 -14.34 5.41
N LEU A 54 -7.87 -13.33 4.71
CA LEU A 54 -9.29 -13.23 4.36
C LEU A 54 -9.70 -14.39 3.45
N ALA A 55 -8.95 -14.62 2.38
CA ALA A 55 -9.20 -15.70 1.43
C ALA A 55 -9.14 -17.08 2.10
N ALA A 56 -8.17 -17.30 3.00
CA ALA A 56 -8.07 -18.54 3.76
C ALA A 56 -9.28 -18.77 4.68
N LEU A 57 -9.84 -17.71 5.28
CA LEU A 57 -11.04 -17.82 6.10
C LEU A 57 -12.30 -18.05 5.25
N GLU A 58 -12.43 -17.38 4.11
CA GLU A 58 -13.53 -17.60 3.17
C GLU A 58 -13.51 -19.00 2.55
N ALA A 59 -12.32 -19.60 2.35
CA ALA A 59 -12.19 -20.95 1.82
C ALA A 59 -12.54 -22.05 2.84
N VAL A 60 -12.56 -21.72 4.13
CA VAL A 60 -12.84 -22.66 5.24
C VAL A 60 -14.30 -22.56 5.72
N GLN A 61 -15.03 -21.52 5.29
CA GLN A 61 -16.38 -21.19 5.75
C GLN A 61 -17.45 -21.61 4.74
#